data_AF-A0AAE5EY11-F1
#
_entry.id   AF-A0AAE5EY11-F1
#
_cell.length_a   1.000
_cell.length_b   1.000
_cell.length_c   1.000
_cell.angle_alpha   90.00
_cell.angle_beta   90.00
_cell.angle_gamma   90.00
#
_symmetry.space_group_name_H-M   'P 1'
#
loop_
_entity.id
_entity.type
_entity.pdbx_description
1 polymer ?
#
loop_
_entity_poly.entity_id
_entity_poly.type
_entity_poly.pdbx_seq_one_letter_code
_entity_poly.pdbx_strand_id
1 'polypeptide(L)'
;MIKQILGLVISILKNKTYMTAAKEVWNIVDENFRITEKIEDTFKSKTEEFDKLLLTKFPELTKEDVIYFRQAVAGSVNVGKEAVLDNSVIMKELQESNTKLQAENASLKDQLSKFQSLAATVNTDLQQTV
;
A
#
# COMPACT_ATOMS: atom_id res chain seq x y z
N MET A 1 -15.20 43.84 -9.07
CA MET A 1 -14.77 43.19 -7.82
C MET A 1 -15.80 42.18 -7.29
N ILE A 2 -17.00 42.59 -6.86
CA ILE A 2 -18.04 41.66 -6.31
C ILE A 2 -18.44 40.55 -7.32
N LYS A 3 -18.65 40.90 -8.59
CA LYS A 3 -19.00 39.92 -9.65
C LYS A 3 -17.91 38.86 -9.89
N GLN A 4 -16.63 39.23 -9.72
CA GLN A 4 -15.50 38.31 -9.86
C GLN A 4 -15.41 37.36 -8.66
N ILE A 5 -15.61 37.88 -7.44
CA ILE A 5 -15.63 37.08 -6.22
C ILE A 5 -16.77 36.05 -6.26
N LEU A 6 -17.98 36.47 -6.67
CA LEU A 6 -19.12 35.57 -6.83
C LEU A 6 -18.86 34.46 -7.85
N GLY A 7 -18.27 34.80 -9.00
CA GLY A 7 -17.90 33.81 -10.02
C GLY A 7 -16.91 32.76 -9.49
N LEU A 8 -15.92 33.18 -8.70
CA LEU A 8 -14.93 32.29 -8.11
C LEU A 8 -15.54 31.37 -7.05
N VAL A 9 -16.41 31.90 -6.19
CA VAL A 9 -17.12 31.10 -5.17
C VAL A 9 -18.00 30.02 -5.82
N ILE A 10 -18.72 30.36 -6.89
CA ILE A 10 -19.55 29.40 -7.63
C ILE A 10 -18.68 28.27 -8.22
N SER A 11 -17.54 28.61 -8.82
CA SER A 11 -16.61 27.62 -9.38
C SER A 11 -16.05 26.68 -8.31
N ILE A 12 -15.67 27.21 -7.14
CA ILE A 12 -15.18 26.39 -6.02
C ILE A 12 -16.27 25.43 -5.53
N LEU A 13 -17.50 25.92 -5.35
CA LEU A 13 -18.60 25.09 -4.89
C LEU A 13 -18.90 23.96 -5.87
N LYS A 14 -18.96 24.26 -7.17
CA LYS A 14 -19.14 23.25 -8.22
C LYS A 14 -18.03 22.20 -8.19
N ASN A 15 -16.77 22.62 -8.17
CA ASN A 15 -15.64 21.69 -8.11
C ASN A 15 -15.71 20.78 -6.87
N LYS A 16 -16.07 21.34 -5.71
CA LYS A 16 -16.23 20.56 -4.47
C LYS A 16 -17.34 19.52 -4.60
N THR A 17 -18.49 19.90 -5.17
CA THR A 17 -19.60 18.98 -5.43
C THR A 17 -19.18 17.84 -6.36
N TYR A 18 -18.52 18.17 -7.47
CA TYR A 18 -18.06 17.16 -8.43
C TYR A 18 -17.01 16.23 -7.83
N MET A 19 -16.07 16.76 -7.04
CA MET A 19 -15.06 15.94 -6.36
C MET A 19 -15.67 14.99 -5.32
N THR A 20 -16.68 15.43 -4.57
CA THR A 20 -17.40 14.54 -3.63
C THR A 20 -18.08 13.40 -4.39
N ALA A 21 -18.80 13.72 -5.46
CA ALA A 21 -19.49 12.70 -6.23
C ALA A 21 -18.51 11.76 -6.98
N ALA A 22 -17.37 12.27 -7.44
CA ALA A 22 -16.31 11.46 -8.04
C ALA A 22 -15.78 10.41 -7.05
N LYS A 23 -15.61 10.75 -5.76
CA LYS A 23 -15.20 9.79 -4.73
C LYS A 23 -16.27 8.72 -4.48
N GLU A 24 -17.54 9.11 -4.46
CA GLU A 24 -18.65 8.16 -4.33
C GLU A 24 -18.70 7.18 -5.52
N VAL A 25 -18.58 7.70 -6.74
CA VAL A 25 -18.52 6.87 -7.96
C VAL A 25 -17.33 5.92 -7.91
N TRP A 26 -16.16 6.38 -7.48
CA TRP A 26 -14.97 5.53 -7.32
C TRP A 26 -15.24 4.34 -6.42
N ASN A 27 -15.87 4.56 -5.26
CA ASN A 27 -16.19 3.49 -4.32
C ASN A 27 -17.21 2.50 -4.89
N ILE A 28 -18.23 2.98 -5.60
CA ILE A 28 -19.22 2.12 -6.26
C ILE A 28 -18.54 1.22 -7.29
N VAL A 29 -17.70 1.80 -8.15
CA VAL A 29 -16.97 1.05 -9.17
C VAL A 29 -15.99 0.07 -8.52
N ASP A 30 -15.27 0.48 -7.48
CA ASP A 30 -14.31 -0.41 -6.83
C ASP A 30 -15.00 -1.62 -6.18
N GLU A 31 -16.14 -1.39 -5.52
CA GLU A 31 -16.95 -2.44 -4.91
C GLU A 31 -17.56 -3.39 -5.95
N ASN A 32 -18.14 -2.86 -7.03
CA ASN A 32 -18.71 -3.66 -8.11
C ASN A 32 -17.69 -4.68 -8.63
N PHE A 33 -16.48 -4.21 -8.94
CA PHE A 33 -15.40 -5.06 -9.43
C PHE A 33 -14.71 -5.91 -8.37
N ARG A 34 -14.88 -5.61 -7.07
CA ARG A 34 -14.45 -6.50 -5.98
C ARG A 34 -15.34 -7.74 -5.90
N ILE A 35 -16.63 -7.58 -6.20
CA ILE A 35 -17.63 -8.65 -6.16
C ILE A 35 -17.54 -9.54 -7.42
N THR A 36 -17.21 -8.98 -8.58
CA THR A 36 -17.05 -9.76 -9.81
C THR A 36 -15.68 -10.46 -9.86
N GLU A 37 -15.65 -11.78 -9.64
CA GLU A 37 -14.46 -12.66 -9.77
C GLU A 37 -13.83 -12.71 -11.18
N LYS A 38 -14.27 -11.86 -12.13
CA LYS A 38 -13.77 -11.85 -13.51
C LYS A 38 -12.51 -11.00 -13.63
N ILE A 39 -11.36 -11.65 -13.48
CA ILE A 39 -10.00 -11.11 -13.53
C ILE A 39 -9.64 -10.49 -14.90
N GLU A 40 -10.40 -10.77 -15.95
CA GLU A 40 -9.96 -10.55 -17.34
C GLU A 40 -10.22 -9.15 -17.92
N ASP A 41 -10.93 -8.26 -17.20
CA ASP A 41 -11.21 -6.88 -17.64
C ASP A 41 -10.68 -5.84 -16.64
N THR A 42 -9.40 -5.99 -16.33
CA THR A 42 -8.70 -5.28 -15.27
C THR A 42 -8.31 -3.86 -15.70
N PHE A 43 -8.67 -2.88 -14.87
CA PHE A 43 -8.40 -1.44 -15.00
C PHE A 43 -9.15 -0.66 -16.09
N LYS A 44 -9.08 -1.03 -17.38
CA LYS A 44 -9.73 -0.26 -18.45
C LYS A 44 -11.25 -0.17 -18.25
N SER A 45 -11.88 -1.30 -17.93
CA SER A 45 -13.31 -1.37 -17.65
C SER A 45 -13.72 -0.60 -16.39
N LYS A 46 -12.87 -0.58 -15.34
CA LYS A 46 -13.08 0.27 -14.15
C LYS A 46 -13.09 1.77 -14.52
N THR A 47 -12.13 2.20 -15.35
CA THR A 47 -12.04 3.61 -15.76
C THR A 47 -13.20 4.04 -16.66
N GLU A 48 -13.68 3.14 -17.53
CA GLU A 48 -14.83 3.40 -18.40
C GLU A 48 -16.15 3.44 -17.61
N GLU A 49 -16.33 2.53 -16.64
CA GLU A 49 -17.50 2.53 -15.77
C GLU A 49 -17.54 3.77 -14.88
N PHE A 50 -16.38 4.19 -14.35
CA PHE A 50 -16.25 5.46 -13.63
C PHE A 50 -16.69 6.64 -14.49
N ASP A 51 -16.13 6.77 -15.69
CA ASP A 51 -16.41 7.89 -16.58
C ASP A 51 -17.89 7.97 -16.94
N LYS A 52 -18.47 6.81 -17.25
CA LYS A 52 -19.90 6.68 -17.57
C LYS A 52 -20.78 7.09 -16.40
N LEU A 53 -20.52 6.60 -15.18
CA LEU A 53 -21.34 6.91 -14.01
C LEU A 53 -21.25 8.40 -13.65
N LEU A 54 -20.06 8.99 -13.72
CA LEU A 54 -19.88 10.39 -13.37
C LEU A 54 -20.55 11.32 -14.38
N LEU A 55 -20.42 11.06 -15.68
CA LEU A 55 -21.13 11.79 -16.74
C LEU A 55 -22.64 11.63 -16.66
N THR A 56 -23.13 10.45 -16.24
CA THR A 56 -24.58 10.24 -16.05
C THR A 56 -25.12 11.11 -14.92
N LYS A 57 -24.34 11.32 -13.85
CA LYS A 57 -24.72 12.17 -12.71
C LYS A 57 -24.58 13.66 -13.03
N PHE A 58 -23.57 14.04 -13.82
CA PHE A 58 -23.29 15.43 -14.21
C PHE A 58 -23.05 15.52 -15.72
N PRO A 59 -24.13 15.56 -16.53
CA PRO A 59 -24.02 15.63 -17.98
C PRO A 59 -23.35 16.91 -18.50
N GLU A 60 -23.24 17.93 -17.66
CA GLU A 60 -22.55 19.17 -17.98
C GLU A 60 -21.02 19.06 -17.94
N LEU A 61 -20.47 17.98 -17.37
CA LEU A 61 -19.02 17.75 -17.35
C LEU A 61 -18.51 17.36 -18.73
N THR A 62 -17.33 17.86 -19.07
CA THR A 62 -16.61 17.40 -20.25
C THR A 62 -15.89 16.08 -19.96
N LYS A 63 -15.44 15.40 -21.01
CA LYS A 63 -14.61 14.20 -20.86
C LYS A 63 -13.32 14.51 -20.11
N GLU A 64 -12.72 15.67 -20.38
CA GLU A 64 -11.51 16.15 -19.73
C GLU A 64 -11.73 16.39 -18.23
N ASP A 65 -12.87 16.96 -17.84
CA ASP A 65 -13.23 17.15 -16.43
C ASP A 65 -13.33 15.81 -15.70
N VAL A 66 -13.97 14.83 -16.33
CA VAL A 66 -14.15 13.48 -15.78
C VAL A 66 -12.81 12.77 -15.60
N ILE A 67 -11.91 12.88 -16.59
CA ILE A 67 -10.53 12.37 -16.50
C ILE A 67 -9.78 13.03 -15.34
N TYR A 68 -9.89 14.36 -15.21
CA TYR A 68 -9.28 15.10 -14.11
C TYR A 68 -9.76 14.58 -12.75
N PHE A 69 -11.08 14.45 -12.55
CA PHE A 69 -11.63 13.96 -11.30
C PHE A 69 -11.21 12.52 -11.01
N ARG A 70 -11.20 11.65 -12.03
CA ARG A 70 -10.73 10.26 -11.90
C ARG A 70 -9.27 10.20 -11.44
N GLN A 71 -8.38 10.97 -12.06
CA GLN A 71 -6.96 11.01 -11.69
C GLN A 71 -6.76 11.60 -10.29
N ALA A 72 -7.47 12.66 -9.95
CA ALA A 72 -7.40 13.28 -8.62
C ALA A 72 -7.85 12.30 -7.52
N VAL A 73 -8.94 11.56 -7.75
CA VAL A 73 -9.43 10.54 -6.81
C VAL A 73 -8.44 9.37 -6.74
N ALA A 74 -8.01 8.81 -7.87
CA ALA A 74 -7.04 7.72 -7.92
C ALA A 74 -5.72 8.07 -7.19
N GLY A 75 -5.20 9.28 -7.41
CA GLY A 75 -4.03 9.79 -6.70
C GLY A 75 -4.28 9.88 -5.19
N SER A 76 -5.41 10.46 -4.77
CA SER A 76 -5.76 10.56 -3.34
C SER A 76 -5.95 9.20 -2.65
N VAL A 77 -6.44 8.20 -3.36
CA VAL A 77 -6.61 6.83 -2.87
C VAL A 77 -5.27 6.08 -2.81
N ASN A 78 -4.38 6.31 -3.78
CA ASN A 78 -3.08 5.65 -3.84
C ASN A 78 -2.05 6.20 -2.84
N VAL A 79 -2.15 7.46 -2.41
CA VAL A 79 -1.29 8.03 -1.35
C VAL A 79 -1.33 7.20 -0.06
N GLY A 80 -2.48 6.59 0.27
CA GLY A 80 -2.60 5.67 1.41
C GLY A 80 -2.08 4.26 1.15
N LYS A 81 -2.00 3.83 -0.12
CA LYS A 81 -1.55 2.49 -0.52
C LYS A 81 -0.03 2.40 -0.66
N GLU A 82 0.62 3.49 -1.06
CA GLU A 82 2.10 3.58 -1.12
C GLU A 82 2.72 3.34 0.27
N ALA A 83 2.18 3.99 1.32
CA ALA A 83 2.62 3.78 2.70
C ALA A 83 2.41 2.34 3.21
N VAL A 84 1.36 1.64 2.74
CA VAL A 84 1.10 0.24 3.10
C VAL A 84 2.06 -0.71 2.37
N LEU A 85 2.39 -0.40 1.10
CA LEU A 85 3.35 -1.18 0.31
C LEU A 85 4.75 -1.10 0.93
N ASP A 86 5.19 0.10 1.31
CA ASP A 86 6.49 0.33 1.98
C ASP A 86 6.59 -0.45 3.30
N ASN A 87 5.55 -0.43 4.12
CA ASN A 87 5.52 -1.19 5.37
C ASN A 87 5.60 -2.71 5.14
N SER A 88 4.99 -3.23 4.08
CA SER A 88 5.08 -4.66 3.73
C SER A 88 6.48 -5.06 3.29
N VAL A 89 7.19 -4.19 2.57
CA VAL A 89 8.59 -4.43 2.16
C VAL A 89 9.50 -4.42 3.38
N ILE A 90 9.38 -3.40 4.24
CA ILE A 90 10.16 -3.28 5.49
C ILE A 90 9.92 -4.49 6.41
N MET A 91 8.67 -4.95 6.54
CA MET A 91 8.34 -6.11 7.37
C MET A 91 9.00 -7.39 6.84
N LYS A 92 9.05 -7.57 5.52
CA LYS A 92 9.71 -8.72 4.89
C LYS A 92 11.22 -8.70 5.14
N GLU A 93 11.86 -7.55 4.95
CA GLU A 93 13.30 -7.37 5.23
C GLU A 93 13.64 -7.63 6.71
N LEU A 94 12.80 -7.14 7.63
CA LEU A 94 12.95 -7.42 9.07
C LEU A 94 12.82 -8.91 9.38
N GLN A 95 11.88 -9.61 8.74
CA GLN A 95 11.66 -11.04 8.95
C GLN A 95 12.82 -11.89 8.40
N GLU A 96 13.35 -11.54 7.23
CA GLU A 96 14.54 -12.17 6.64
C GLU A 96 15.77 -11.95 7.53
N SER A 97 16.00 -10.71 7.98
CA SER A 97 17.12 -10.36 8.88
C SER A 97 17.03 -11.12 10.21
N ASN A 98 15.84 -11.19 10.83
CA ASN A 98 15.65 -11.92 12.08
C ASN A 98 15.88 -13.42 11.90
N THR A 99 15.43 -14.00 10.78
CA THR A 99 15.68 -15.42 10.46
C THR A 99 17.18 -15.70 10.35
N LYS A 100 17.93 -14.82 9.68
CA LYS A 100 19.39 -14.93 9.57
C LYS A 100 20.08 -14.84 10.93
N LEU A 101 19.69 -13.87 11.76
CA LEU A 101 20.23 -13.70 13.11
C LEU A 101 19.95 -14.90 14.02
N GLN A 102 18.78 -15.52 13.88
CA GLN A 102 18.46 -16.74 14.63
C GLN A 102 19.35 -17.91 14.21
N ALA A 103 19.60 -18.08 12.91
CA ALA A 103 20.51 -19.10 12.39
C ALA A 103 21.95 -18.88 12.86
N GLU A 104 22.45 -17.65 12.80
CA GLU A 104 23.79 -17.30 13.29
C GLU A 104 23.92 -17.54 14.80
N ASN A 105 22.92 -17.14 15.59
CA ASN A 105 22.90 -17.39 17.03
C ASN A 105 22.88 -18.88 17.37
N ALA A 106 22.14 -19.71 16.62
CA ALA A 106 22.15 -21.15 16.79
C ALA A 106 23.55 -21.73 16.51
N SER A 107 24.18 -21.32 15.40
CA SER A 107 25.53 -21.76 15.04
C SER A 107 26.59 -21.35 16.08
N LEU A 108 26.52 -20.11 16.58
CA LEU A 108 27.43 -19.63 17.62
C LEU A 108 27.24 -20.38 18.94
N LYS A 109 26.00 -20.67 19.33
CA LYS A 109 25.71 -21.51 20.52
C LYS A 109 26.30 -22.90 20.38
N ASP A 110 26.15 -23.54 19.22
CA ASP A 110 26.74 -24.85 18.95
C ASP A 110 28.27 -24.84 19.02
N GLN A 111 28.91 -23.81 18.45
CA GLN A 111 30.35 -23.63 18.54
C GLN A 111 30.80 -23.43 19.99
N LEU A 112 30.09 -22.59 20.75
CA LEU A 112 30.38 -22.34 22.16
C LEU A 112 30.29 -23.63 22.99
N SER A 113 29.26 -24.45 22.77
CA SER A 113 29.11 -25.74 23.44
C SER A 113 30.27 -26.70 23.12
N LYS A 114 30.72 -26.74 21.85
CA LYS A 114 31.90 -27.54 21.47
C LYS A 114 33.16 -27.07 22.18
N PHE A 115 33.41 -25.76 22.22
CA PHE A 115 34.54 -25.19 22.95
C PHE A 115 34.49 -25.52 24.46
N GLN A 116 33.31 -25.41 25.08
CA GLN A 116 33.13 -25.77 26.49
C GLN A 116 33.43 -27.24 26.75
N SER A 117 32.98 -28.14 25.88
CA SER A 117 33.30 -29.58 26.02
C SER A 117 34.79 -29.86 25.88
N LEU A 118 35.48 -29.23 24.93
CA LEU A 118 36.92 -29.40 24.73
C LEU A 118 37.71 -28.88 25.93
N ALA A 119 37.35 -27.70 26.45
CA ALA A 119 37.98 -27.13 27.64
C ALA A 119 37.79 -28.01 28.88
N ALA A 120 36.62 -28.65 29.03
CA ALA A 120 36.37 -29.59 30.11
C ALA A 120 37.27 -30.84 30.01
N THR A 121 37.42 -31.42 28.80
CA THR A 121 38.27 -32.59 28.57
C THR A 121 39.75 -32.30 28.87
N VAL A 122 40.27 -31.17 28.40
CA VAL A 122 41.67 -30.76 28.64
C VAL A 122 41.95 -30.58 30.14
N ASN A 123 40.99 -30.07 30.90
CA ASN A 123 41.14 -29.90 32.35
C ASN A 123 41.21 -31.23 33.10
N THR A 124 40.47 -32.26 32.65
CA THR A 124 40.56 -33.62 33.22
C THR A 124 41.87 -34.33 32.87
N ASP A 125 42.40 -34.16 31.66
CA ASP A 125 43.66 -34.80 31.24
C ASP A 125 44.87 -34.22 31.99
N LEU A 126 44.84 -32.93 32.31
CA LEU A 126 45.85 -32.26 33.14
C LEU A 126 45.82 -32.70 34.62
N GLN A 127 44.68 -33.18 35.14
CA GLN A 127 44.57 -33.70 36.50
C GLN A 127 44.98 -35.17 36.63
N GLN A 128 45.02 -35.93 35.53
CA GLN A 128 45.45 -37.33 35.51
C GLN A 128 46.96 -37.51 35.27
N THR A 129 47.67 -36.43 34.91
CA THR A 129 49.11 -36.44 34.59
C THR A 129 50.00 -35.88 35.71
N VAL A 130 49.45 -35.59 36.90
CA VAL A 130 50.18 -35.11 38.09
C VAL A 130 50.21 -36.16 39.20
#